data_AF-A0A5B9RKF4-F1
#
_entry.id   AF-A0A5B9RKF4-F1
#
_cell.length_a   1.000
_cell.length_b   1.000
_cell.length_c   1.000
_cell.angle_alpha   90.00
_cell.angle_beta   90.00
_cell.angle_gamma   90.00
#
_symmetry.space_group_name_H-M   'P 1'
#
loop_
_entity.id
_entity.type
_entity.pdbx_description
1 polymer ?
#
loop_
_entity_poly.entity_id
_entity_poly.type
_entity_poly.pdbx_seq_one_letter_code
_entity_poly.pdbx_strand_id
1 'polypeptide(L)'
;MVFSVMVGIMFILGGSCLLSWLMGVELMMLIFLIMLGNYWGGLVEGGYLFFMGLIVSVVMVSVVLSIYVQGLRLSNGCHLVV
;
A
#
# COMPACT_ATOMS: atom_id res chain seq x y z
N MET A 1 2.27 5.40 -20.32
CA MET A 1 0.80 5.54 -20.43
C MET A 1 0.08 4.76 -19.33
N VAL A 2 0.37 3.47 -19.13
CA VAL A 2 -0.27 2.68 -18.06
C VAL A 2 0.00 3.23 -16.64
N PHE A 3 1.24 3.64 -16.37
CA PHE A 3 1.64 4.17 -15.05
C PHE A 3 0.88 5.45 -14.66
N SER A 4 0.69 6.39 -15.59
CA SER A 4 -0.04 7.64 -15.32
C SER A 4 -1.54 7.43 -15.13
N VAL A 5 -2.13 6.45 -15.82
CA VAL A 5 -3.55 6.09 -15.64
C VAL A 5 -3.79 5.47 -14.26
N MET A 6 -2.86 4.63 -13.79
CA MET A 6 -2.95 4.02 -12.45
C MET A 6 -2.85 5.06 -11.32
N VAL A 7 -1.93 6.03 -11.43
CA VAL A 7 -1.83 7.13 -10.44
C VAL A 7 -3.11 7.98 -10.41
N GLY A 8 -3.75 8.20 -11.58
CA GLY A 8 -5.03 8.92 -11.65
C GLY A 8 -6.17 8.21 -10.92
N ILE A 9 -6.27 6.88 -11.04
CA ILE A 9 -7.27 6.07 -10.33
C ILE A 9 -7.03 6.09 -8.81
N MET A 10 -5.76 6.12 -8.37
CA MET A 10 -5.41 6.21 -6.95
C MET A 10 -5.78 7.55 -6.30
N PHE A 11 -5.68 8.66 -7.03
CA PHE A 11 -6.14 9.96 -6.52
C PHE A 11 -7.67 10.03 -6.39
N ILE A 12 -8.40 9.40 -7.32
CA ILE A 12 -9.88 9.37 -7.29
C ILE A 12 -10.39 8.45 -6.16
N LEU A 13 -9.79 7.28 -5.97
CA LEU A 13 -10.12 6.35 -4.89
C LEU A 13 -9.57 6.77 -3.52
N GLY A 14 -8.56 7.67 -3.50
CA GLY A 14 -7.93 8.18 -2.29
C GLY A 14 -8.77 9.19 -1.53
N GLY A 15 -9.70 9.87 -2.21
CA GLY A 15 -10.56 10.89 -1.60
C GLY A 15 -11.75 10.36 -0.80
N SER A 16 -12.08 9.07 -0.90
CA SER A 16 -13.34 8.52 -0.36
C SER A 16 -13.17 7.52 0.78
N CYS A 17 -12.12 6.68 0.78
CA CYS A 17 -11.86 5.70 1.82
C CYS A 17 -10.35 5.48 2.02
N LEU A 18 -9.85 5.64 3.25
CA LEU A 18 -8.44 5.41 3.58
C LEU A 18 -7.98 3.99 3.23
N LEU A 19 -8.90 3.03 3.30
CA LEU A 19 -8.69 1.62 2.96
C LEU A 19 -8.52 1.39 1.44
N SER A 20 -9.30 2.07 0.59
CA SER A 20 -9.14 1.96 -0.87
C SER A 20 -7.85 2.61 -1.34
N TRP A 21 -7.44 3.71 -0.70
CA TRP A 21 -6.13 4.31 -0.93
C TRP A 21 -4.99 3.34 -0.63
N LEU A 22 -5.06 2.67 0.52
CA LEU A 22 -4.08 1.70 1.00
C LEU A 22 -3.92 0.51 0.03
N MET A 23 -5.05 -0.01 -0.47
CA MET A 23 -5.06 -1.07 -1.49
C MET A 23 -4.41 -0.62 -2.80
N GLY A 24 -4.61 0.64 -3.20
CA GLY A 24 -3.95 1.20 -4.37
C GLY A 24 -2.43 1.29 -4.20
N VAL A 25 -1.95 1.72 -3.03
CA VAL A 25 -0.51 1.83 -2.73
C VAL A 25 0.16 0.47 -2.75
N GLU A 26 -0.47 -0.54 -2.16
CA GLU A 26 -0.04 -1.94 -2.23
C GLU A 26 0.09 -2.44 -3.66
N LEU A 27 -0.93 -2.21 -4.49
CA LEU A 27 -0.92 -2.63 -5.89
C LEU A 27 0.22 -1.95 -6.68
N MET A 28 0.47 -0.66 -6.43
CA MET A 28 1.55 0.08 -7.07
C MET A 28 2.93 -0.47 -6.68
N MET A 29 3.14 -0.74 -5.39
CA MET A 29 4.38 -1.31 -4.87
C MET A 29 4.63 -2.72 -5.43
N LEU A 30 3.59 -3.55 -5.52
CA LEU A 30 3.69 -4.89 -6.11
C LEU A 30 4.12 -4.81 -7.59
N ILE A 31 3.48 -3.94 -8.38
CA ILE A 31 3.80 -3.75 -9.80
C ILE A 31 5.24 -3.25 -9.96
N PHE A 32 5.67 -2.31 -9.11
CA PHE A 32 7.04 -1.82 -9.10
C PHE A 32 8.04 -2.94 -8.83
N LEU A 33 7.78 -3.79 -7.83
CA LEU A 33 8.64 -4.93 -7.49
C LEU A 33 8.70 -5.96 -8.63
N ILE A 34 7.58 -6.25 -9.30
CA ILE A 34 7.56 -7.14 -10.47
C ILE A 34 8.40 -6.57 -11.61
N MET A 35 8.29 -5.27 -11.89
CA MET A 35 9.11 -4.62 -12.91
C MET A 35 10.60 -4.61 -12.53
N LEU A 36 10.91 -4.36 -11.27
CA LEU A 36 12.28 -4.41 -10.74
C LEU A 36 12.86 -5.83 -10.88
N GLY A 37 12.10 -6.85 -10.49
CA GLY A 37 12.52 -8.26 -10.59
C GLY A 37 12.76 -8.69 -12.04
N ASN A 38 11.90 -8.25 -12.97
CA ASN A 38 12.10 -8.50 -14.40
C ASN A 38 13.31 -7.74 -14.97
N TYR A 39 13.55 -6.49 -14.55
CA TYR A 39 14.70 -5.71 -15.00
C TYR A 39 16.03 -6.36 -14.60
N TRP A 40 16.08 -6.93 -13.40
CA TRP A 40 17.27 -7.62 -12.89
C TRP A 40 17.46 -9.04 -13.46
N GLY A 41 16.58 -9.50 -14.37
CA GLY A 41 16.80 -10.69 -15.18
C GLY A 41 17.03 -11.98 -14.38
N GLY A 42 16.39 -12.13 -13.22
CA GLY A 42 16.51 -13.33 -12.39
C GLY A 42 17.87 -13.50 -11.68
N LEU A 43 18.71 -12.47 -11.64
CA LEU A 43 19.91 -12.45 -10.80
C LEU A 43 19.50 -12.59 -9.32
N VAL A 44 20.34 -13.30 -8.54
CA VAL A 44 20.13 -13.54 -7.10
C VAL A 44 19.90 -12.23 -6.34
N GLU A 45 20.59 -11.16 -6.74
CA GLU A 45 20.45 -9.81 -6.18
C GLU A 45 19.06 -9.20 -6.44
N GLY A 46 18.47 -9.42 -7.62
CA GLY A 46 17.12 -8.99 -7.95
C GLY A 46 16.06 -9.72 -7.12
N GLY A 47 16.26 -11.04 -6.88
CA GLY A 47 15.40 -11.83 -6.01
C GLY A 47 15.45 -11.36 -4.55
N TYR A 48 16.63 -11.00 -4.04
CA TYR A 48 16.81 -10.48 -2.68
C TYR A 48 16.11 -9.13 -2.50
N LEU A 49 16.29 -8.19 -3.45
CA LEU A 49 15.62 -6.89 -3.43
C LEU A 49 14.10 -7.02 -3.52
N PHE A 50 13.61 -7.96 -4.34
CA PHE A 50 12.18 -8.26 -4.42
C PHE A 50 11.62 -8.74 -3.07
N PHE A 51 12.31 -9.67 -2.42
CA PHE A 51 11.87 -10.23 -1.14
C PHE A 51 11.90 -9.19 -0.02
N MET A 52 12.97 -8.37 0.06
CA MET A 52 13.05 -7.25 0.99
C MET A 52 11.94 -6.22 0.75
N GLY A 53 11.66 -5.90 -0.52
CA GLY A 53 10.59 -5.00 -0.89
C GLY A 53 9.21 -5.49 -0.45
N LEU A 54 8.93 -6.79 -0.60
CA LEU A 54 7.69 -7.39 -0.11
C LEU A 54 7.54 -7.29 1.41
N ILE A 55 8.61 -7.58 2.16
CA ILE A 55 8.60 -7.47 3.63
C ILE A 55 8.28 -6.02 4.05
N VAL A 56 8.93 -5.04 3.44
CA VAL A 56 8.68 -3.62 3.72
C VAL A 56 7.23 -3.24 3.40
N SER A 57 6.68 -3.72 2.28
CA SER A 57 5.28 -3.48 1.90
C SER A 57 4.31 -4.01 2.96
N VAL A 58 4.48 -5.26 3.39
CA VAL A 58 3.63 -5.89 4.41
C VAL A 58 3.71 -5.15 5.76
N VAL A 59 4.91 -4.74 6.18
CA VAL A 59 5.10 -3.96 7.40
C VAL A 59 4.40 -2.61 7.30
N MET A 60 4.53 -1.91 6.18
CA MET A 60 3.86 -0.64 5.96
C MET A 60 2.33 -0.76 6.08
N VAL A 61 1.73 -1.75 5.41
CA VAL A 61 0.28 -1.99 5.50
C VAL A 61 -0.16 -2.27 6.93
N SER A 62 0.61 -3.09 7.65
CA SER A 62 0.32 -3.43 9.05
C SER A 62 0.31 -2.19 9.94
N VAL A 63 1.28 -1.29 9.78
CA VAL A 63 1.35 -0.04 10.53
C VAL A 63 0.17 0.87 10.20
N VAL A 64 -0.12 1.11 8.92
CA VAL A 64 -1.22 2.02 8.53
C VAL A 64 -2.58 1.47 8.97
N LEU A 65 -2.80 0.15 8.86
CA LEU A 65 -4.02 -0.49 9.34
C LEU A 65 -4.16 -0.36 10.86
N SER A 66 -3.05 -0.47 11.62
CA SER A 66 -3.06 -0.29 13.07
C SER A 66 -3.48 1.14 13.47
N ILE A 67 -2.98 2.16 12.76
CA ILE A 67 -3.33 3.57 12.97
C ILE A 67 -4.81 3.77 12.61
N TYR A 68 -5.27 3.21 11.49
CA TYR A 68 -6.66 3.29 11.06
C TYR A 68 -7.62 2.70 12.11
N VAL A 69 -7.31 1.51 12.65
CA VAL A 69 -8.12 0.88 13.71
C VAL A 69 -8.11 1.71 14.98
N GLN A 70 -6.98 2.30 15.37
CA GLN A 70 -6.91 3.20 16.52
C GLN A 70 -7.78 4.46 16.32
N GLY A 71 -7.75 5.06 15.13
CA GLY A 71 -8.60 6.19 14.77
C GLY A 71 -10.09 5.87 14.85
N LEU A 72 -10.51 4.69 14.37
CA LEU A 72 -11.90 4.23 14.49
C LEU A 72 -12.34 4.02 15.94
N ARG A 73 -11.45 3.48 16.80
CA ARG A 73 -11.74 3.32 18.23
C ARG A 73 -11.92 4.65 18.94
N LEU A 74 -11.09 5.65 18.64
CA LEU A 74 -11.20 7.02 19.18
C LEU A 74 -12.52 7.68 18.74
N SER A 75 -12.90 7.53 17.47
CA SER A 75 -14.17 8.03 16.92
C SER A 75 -15.39 7.41 17.62
N ASN A 76 -15.43 6.09 17.75
CA ASN A 76 -16.57 5.40 18.35
C ASN A 76 -16.66 5.60 19.87
N GLY A 77 -15.53 5.83 20.55
CA GLY A 77 -15.52 6.19 21.97
C GLY A 77 -16.17 7.54 22.27
N CYS A 78 -16.17 8.48 21.34
CA CYS A 78 -16.77 9.81 21.51
C CYS A 78 -18.31 9.79 21.38
N HIS A 79 -18.87 8.82 20.64
CA HIS A 79 -20.32 8.69 20.46
C HIS A 79 -21.05 8.05 21.65
N LEU A 80 -20.34 7.39 22.57
CA LEU A 80 -20.91 6.78 23.78
C LEU A 80 -21.05 7.76 24.96
N VAL A 81 -20.56 9.00 24.82
CA VAL A 81 -20.56 10.02 25.89
C VAL A 81 -21.67 11.07 25.68
N VAL A 82 -22.46 10.97 24.61
CA VAL A 82 -23.59 11.87 24.32
C VAL A 82 -24.91 11.18 24.55
#